data_AF-A0A4P1R7S0-F1
#
_entry.id   AF-A0A4P1R7S0-F1
#
_cell.length_a   1.000
_cell.length_b   1.000
_cell.length_c   1.000
_cell.angle_alpha   90.00
_cell.angle_beta   90.00
_cell.angle_gamma   90.00
#
_symmetry.space_group_name_H-M   'P 1'
#
loop_
_entity.id
_entity.type
_entity.pdbx_description
1 polymer ?
#
loop_
_entity_poly.entity_id
_entity_poly.type
_entity_poly.pdbx_seq_one_letter_code
_entity_poly.pdbx_strand_id
1 'polypeptide(L)'
;MMWEYHEFDDSVPKPDPEPDSSFLNFDLFSALSNPKDYYKILEVDYDATDDTIRSNYIRLALKWHPDKQKAQDSATSRFQDINEAYQVLSDPIKRRDYDKIGMLYVYDYNIADYLNRYKGLILTCNGLGMKHSIW
;
A
#
# COMPACT_ATOMS: atom_id res chain seq x y z
N MET A 1 58.50 -0.40 40.39
CA MET A 1 58.24 1.06 40.43
C MET A 1 56.74 1.24 40.49
N MET A 2 56.27 1.91 41.55
CA MET A 2 54.92 2.44 41.67
C MET A 2 54.68 3.48 40.57
N TRP A 3 53.47 3.49 39.99
CA TRP A 3 52.92 4.69 39.40
C TRP A 3 51.46 4.81 39.84
N GLU A 4 51.15 6.00 40.32
CA GLU A 4 50.03 6.38 41.17
C GLU A 4 48.70 6.43 40.44
N TYR A 5 47.64 6.11 41.18
CA TYR A 5 46.26 6.46 40.88
C TYR A 5 46.13 7.98 40.81
N HIS A 6 45.69 8.51 39.67
CA HIS A 6 45.18 9.86 39.57
C HIS A 6 43.65 9.79 39.41
N GLU A 7 42.94 10.41 40.35
CA GLU A 7 41.52 10.71 40.32
C GLU A 7 41.03 11.12 38.91
N PHE A 8 40.02 10.42 38.40
CA PHE A 8 39.22 10.86 37.25
C PHE A 8 37.77 11.08 37.69
N ASP A 9 37.52 12.35 38.00
CA ASP A 9 36.27 13.13 38.05
C ASP A 9 34.92 12.42 37.78
N ASP A 10 34.00 12.57 38.74
CA ASP A 10 32.59 12.12 38.76
C ASP A 10 31.70 12.85 37.73
N SER A 11 31.96 12.65 36.44
CA SER A 11 31.11 13.16 35.36
C SER A 11 30.68 12.06 34.39
N VAL A 12 30.07 10.99 34.90
CA VAL A 12 29.31 10.04 34.07
C VAL A 12 28.11 10.79 33.49
N PRO A 13 28.01 10.98 32.16
CA PRO A 13 26.82 11.54 31.55
C PRO A 13 25.65 10.60 31.85
N LYS A 14 24.57 11.11 32.44
CA LYS A 14 23.34 10.33 32.59
C LYS A 14 22.91 9.88 31.19
N PRO A 15 22.63 8.60 30.96
CA PRO A 15 22.11 8.16 29.67
C PRO A 15 20.85 8.96 29.37
N ASP A 16 20.81 9.55 28.18
CA ASP A 16 19.66 10.30 27.69
C ASP A 16 18.39 9.43 27.81
N PRO A 17 17.22 10.03 28.08
CA PRO A 17 15.97 9.26 28.18
C PRO A 17 15.76 8.49 26.88
N GLU A 18 15.69 7.15 27.00
CA GLU A 18 15.42 6.22 25.90
C GLU A 18 14.23 6.72 25.07
N PRO A 19 14.36 6.86 23.74
CA PRO A 19 13.25 7.31 22.91
C PRO A 19 12.11 6.30 23.05
N ASP A 20 10.94 6.80 23.46
CA ASP A 20 9.74 6.00 23.68
C ASP A 20 9.52 5.04 22.50
N SER A 21 9.65 3.74 22.80
CA SER A 21 9.52 2.61 21.86
C SER A 21 8.14 2.49 21.19
N SER A 22 7.24 3.44 21.47
CA SER A 22 5.92 3.58 20.85
C SER A 22 5.95 4.24 19.47
N PHE A 23 6.95 5.10 19.16
CA PHE A 23 7.08 5.74 17.85
C PHE A 23 7.65 4.81 16.76
N LEU A 24 8.28 3.70 17.14
CA LEU A 24 8.92 2.76 16.22
C LEU A 24 8.02 1.60 15.79
N ASN A 25 6.83 1.44 16.39
CA ASN A 25 6.00 0.26 16.20
C ASN A 25 4.93 0.39 15.09
N PHE A 26 4.52 1.59 14.68
CA PHE A 26 3.47 1.74 13.67
C PHE A 26 4.02 1.89 12.25
N ASP A 27 5.00 2.79 12.06
CA ASP A 27 5.53 3.10 10.73
C ASP A 27 6.50 2.01 10.21
N LEU A 28 7.27 1.37 11.10
CA LEU A 28 8.22 0.33 10.71
C LEU A 28 7.54 -1.00 10.33
N PHE A 29 6.52 -1.42 11.08
CA PHE A 29 5.74 -2.62 10.72
C PHE A 29 4.92 -2.40 9.44
N SER A 30 4.48 -1.17 9.19
CA SER A 30 3.88 -0.80 7.89
C SER A 30 4.89 -0.93 6.75
N ALA A 31 6.13 -0.45 6.94
CA ALA A 31 7.21 -0.55 5.95
C ALA A 31 7.68 -1.98 5.66
N LEU A 32 7.49 -2.92 6.59
CA LEU A 32 7.82 -4.34 6.42
C LEU A 32 6.66 -5.18 5.86
N SER A 33 5.45 -4.62 5.79
CA SER A 33 4.30 -5.31 5.22
C SER A 33 4.32 -5.20 3.69
N ASN A 34 4.16 -6.34 3.00
CA ASN A 34 4.03 -6.33 1.53
C ASN A 34 2.97 -5.30 1.12
N PRO A 35 3.26 -4.45 0.11
CA PRO A 35 2.34 -3.41 -0.30
C PRO A 35 1.00 -4.06 -0.69
N LYS A 36 -0.06 -3.72 0.03
CA LYS A 36 -1.42 -4.20 -0.26
C LYS A 36 -1.82 -3.73 -1.65
N ASP A 37 -2.23 -4.67 -2.50
CA ASP A 37 -2.76 -4.35 -3.83
C ASP A 37 -4.26 -4.08 -3.73
N TYR A 38 -4.63 -2.80 -3.66
CA TYR A 38 -6.01 -2.37 -3.47
C TYR A 38 -6.92 -2.72 -4.66
N TYR A 39 -6.37 -2.74 -5.88
CA TYR A 39 -7.13 -3.14 -7.06
C TYR A 39 -7.50 -4.63 -7.00
N LYS A 40 -6.54 -5.48 -6.60
CA LYS A 40 -6.81 -6.90 -6.35
C LYS A 40 -7.79 -7.12 -5.19
N ILE A 41 -7.70 -6.34 -4.12
CA ILE A 41 -8.62 -6.42 -2.97
C ILE A 41 -10.07 -6.10 -3.38
N LEU A 42 -10.26 -5.09 -4.23
CA LEU A 42 -11.59 -4.74 -4.74
C LEU A 42 -12.04 -5.60 -5.93
N GLU A 43 -11.23 -6.57 -6.36
CA GLU A 43 -11.50 -7.42 -7.52
C GLU A 43 -11.79 -6.58 -8.79
N VAL A 44 -11.01 -5.52 -9.00
CA VAL A 44 -11.11 -4.62 -10.16
C VAL A 44 -9.79 -4.49 -10.89
N ASP A 45 -9.87 -4.19 -12.18
CA ASP A 45 -8.70 -3.88 -13.00
C ASP A 45 -8.12 -2.49 -12.68
N TYR A 46 -6.85 -2.27 -13.01
CA TYR A 46 -6.18 -0.98 -12.78
C TYR A 46 -6.77 0.18 -13.60
N ASP A 47 -7.43 -0.13 -14.72
CA ASP A 47 -8.16 0.80 -15.59
C ASP A 47 -9.63 0.99 -15.18
N ALA A 48 -10.06 0.39 -14.06
CA ALA A 48 -11.42 0.48 -13.58
C ALA A 48 -11.88 1.93 -13.40
N THR A 49 -13.08 2.20 -13.89
CA THR A 49 -13.82 3.45 -13.67
C THR A 49 -14.30 3.57 -12.21
N ASP A 50 -14.56 4.79 -11.77
CA ASP A 50 -15.06 5.05 -10.41
C ASP A 50 -16.38 4.31 -10.13
N ASP A 51 -17.24 4.19 -11.15
CA ASP A 51 -18.49 3.43 -11.07
C ASP A 51 -18.23 1.93 -10.81
N THR A 52 -17.27 1.33 -11.52
CA THR A 52 -16.89 -0.07 -11.34
C THR A 52 -16.24 -0.35 -9.98
N ILE A 53 -15.46 0.60 -9.47
CA ILE A 53 -14.87 0.55 -8.13
C ILE A 53 -15.98 0.58 -7.07
N ARG A 54 -16.93 1.50 -7.21
CA ARG A 54 -18.08 1.63 -6.32
C ARG A 54 -18.98 0.40 -6.35
N SER A 55 -19.30 -0.13 -7.53
CA SER A 55 -20.15 -1.31 -7.67
C SER A 55 -19.53 -2.54 -7.00
N ASN A 56 -18.23 -2.75 -7.19
CA ASN A 56 -17.53 -3.88 -6.59
C ASN A 56 -17.36 -3.72 -5.08
N TYR A 57 -17.09 -2.51 -4.59
CA TYR A 57 -17.09 -2.22 -3.16
C TYR A 57 -18.43 -2.60 -2.52
N ILE A 58 -19.57 -2.19 -3.09
CA ILE A 58 -20.89 -2.53 -2.55
C ILE A 58 -21.10 -4.04 -2.53
N ARG A 59 -20.76 -4.73 -3.62
CA ARG A 59 -20.86 -6.21 -3.72
C ARG A 59 -20.03 -6.91 -2.65
N LEU A 60 -18.79 -6.49 -2.45
CA LEU A 60 -17.87 -7.08 -1.48
C LEU A 60 -18.25 -6.72 -0.03
N ALA A 61 -18.67 -5.49 0.22
CA ALA A 61 -19.14 -5.03 1.53
C ALA A 61 -20.34 -5.84 2.01
N LEU A 62 -21.30 -6.14 1.12
CA LEU A 62 -22.46 -6.99 1.44
C LEU A 62 -22.08 -8.45 1.68
N LYS A 63 -21.03 -8.94 1.01
CA LYS A 63 -20.52 -10.32 1.15
C LYS A 63 -19.79 -10.52 2.47
N TRP A 64 -18.95 -9.55 2.85
CA TRP A 64 -18.08 -9.60 4.03
C TRP A 64 -18.63 -8.81 5.23
N HIS A 65 -19.89 -8.38 5.19
CA HIS A 65 -20.48 -7.61 6.28
C HIS A 65 -20.46 -8.42 7.59
N PRO A 66 -19.95 -7.85 8.71
CA PRO A 66 -19.77 -8.59 9.96
C PRO A 66 -21.10 -9.11 10.55
N ASP A 67 -22.23 -8.45 10.25
CA ASP A 67 -23.54 -8.91 10.70
C ASP A 67 -23.94 -10.29 10.11
N LYS A 68 -23.50 -10.60 8.88
CA LYS A 68 -23.77 -11.88 8.23
C LYS A 68 -22.73 -12.96 8.55
N GLN A 69 -21.55 -12.56 9.02
CA GLN A 69 -20.39 -13.44 9.24
C GLN A 69 -19.88 -13.39 10.69
N LYS A 70 -20.80 -13.32 11.67
CA LYS A 70 -20.51 -13.22 13.12
C LYS A 70 -19.60 -14.32 13.70
N ALA A 71 -19.30 -15.38 12.96
CA ALA A 71 -18.51 -16.53 13.42
C ALA A 71 -17.11 -16.62 12.81
N GLN A 72 -16.68 -15.64 12.01
CA GLN A 72 -15.39 -15.67 11.31
C GLN A 72 -14.58 -14.40 11.58
N ASP A 73 -13.52 -14.51 12.38
CA ASP A 73 -12.60 -13.40 12.66
C ASP A 73 -11.95 -12.84 11.38
N SER A 74 -11.82 -13.69 10.36
CA SER A 74 -11.29 -13.30 9.04
C SER A 74 -12.20 -12.33 8.27
N ALA A 75 -13.51 -12.31 8.56
CA ALA A 75 -14.47 -11.45 7.88
C ALA A 75 -14.23 -9.97 8.17
N THR A 76 -13.97 -9.65 9.44
CA THR A 76 -13.68 -8.29 9.90
C THR A 76 -12.40 -7.76 9.27
N SER A 77 -11.33 -8.57 9.24
CA SER A 77 -10.06 -8.20 8.62
C SER A 77 -10.23 -7.95 7.12
N ARG A 78 -10.94 -8.83 6.40
CA ARG A 78 -11.21 -8.65 4.97
C ARG A 78 -12.06 -7.40 4.69
N PHE A 79 -13.09 -7.15 5.51
CA PHE A 79 -13.93 -5.97 5.38
C PHE A 79 -13.13 -4.67 5.61
N GLN A 80 -12.18 -4.70 6.56
CA GLN A 80 -11.28 -3.58 6.80
C GLN A 80 -10.37 -3.31 5.60
N ASP A 81 -9.79 -4.36 5.00
CA ASP A 81 -8.99 -4.24 3.77
C ASP A 81 -9.81 -3.67 2.60
N ILE A 82 -11.05 -4.14 2.41
CA ILE A 82 -11.96 -3.64 1.37
C ILE A 82 -12.28 -2.16 1.58
N ASN A 83 -12.51 -1.75 2.82
CA ASN A 83 -12.82 -0.36 3.15
C ASN A 83 -11.61 0.56 2.95
N GLU A 84 -10.42 0.11 3.36
CA GLU A 84 -9.16 0.80 3.13
C GLU A 84 -8.90 0.99 1.63
N ALA A 85 -9.03 -0.08 0.83
CA ALA A 85 -8.88 -0.04 -0.61
C ALA A 85 -9.83 0.96 -1.27
N TYR A 86 -11.11 0.96 -0.87
CA TYR A 86 -12.09 1.91 -1.40
C TYR A 86 -11.76 3.36 -1.03
N GLN A 87 -11.29 3.63 0.20
CA GLN A 87 -10.92 4.99 0.61
C GLN A 87 -9.76 5.58 -0.20
N VAL A 88 -8.85 4.73 -0.66
CA VAL A 88 -7.71 5.15 -1.50
C VAL A 88 -8.12 5.26 -2.96
N LEU A 89 -8.85 4.28 -3.49
CA LEU A 89 -9.18 4.20 -4.91
C LEU A 89 -10.38 5.06 -5.33
N SER A 90 -11.28 5.43 -4.41
CA SER A 90 -12.44 6.28 -4.71
C SER A 90 -12.10 7.76 -4.87
N ASP A 91 -11.01 8.23 -4.27
CA ASP A 91 -10.55 9.62 -4.40
C ASP A 91 -9.48 9.70 -5.50
N PRO A 92 -9.70 10.47 -6.58
CA PRO A 92 -8.76 10.55 -7.68
C PRO A 92 -7.36 11.06 -7.27
N ILE A 93 -7.28 11.90 -6.23
CA ILE A 93 -5.99 12.42 -5.75
C ILE A 93 -5.22 11.29 -5.06
N LYS A 94 -5.87 10.58 -4.13
CA LYS A 94 -5.27 9.46 -3.40
C LYS A 94 -4.94 8.29 -4.31
N ARG A 95 -5.81 7.97 -5.28
CA ARG A 95 -5.57 6.95 -6.29
C ARG A 95 -4.31 7.25 -7.09
N ARG A 96 -4.17 8.48 -7.57
CA ARG A 96 -2.97 8.91 -8.32
C ARG A 96 -1.70 8.80 -7.48
N ASP A 97 -1.75 9.20 -6.21
CA ASP A 97 -0.57 9.15 -5.35
C ASP A 97 -0.23 7.70 -4.94
N TYR A 98 -1.24 6.86 -4.74
CA TYR A 98 -1.06 5.41 -4.60
C TYR A 98 -0.45 4.78 -5.86
N ASP A 99 -0.94 5.12 -7.04
CA ASP A 99 -0.41 4.59 -8.31
C ASP A 99 1.05 4.99 -8.52
N LYS A 100 1.42 6.24 -8.19
CA LYS A 100 2.83 6.72 -8.23
C LYS A 100 3.73 5.97 -7.26
N ILE A 101 3.28 5.81 -6.01
CA ILE A 101 4.04 5.12 -4.97
C ILE A 101 4.16 3.62 -5.29
N GLY A 102 3.09 3.01 -5.79
CA GLY A 102 3.05 1.63 -6.23
C GLY A 102 4.01 1.31 -7.38
N MET A 103 4.49 2.32 -8.14
CA MET A 103 5.55 2.17 -9.14
C MET A 103 6.95 2.12 -8.55
N LEU A 104 7.14 2.72 -7.36
CA LEU A 104 8.45 2.90 -6.74
C LEU A 104 8.87 1.66 -5.93
N TYR A 105 7.91 0.87 -5.44
CA TYR A 105 8.13 -0.37 -4.68
C TYR A 105 8.18 -1.65 -5.54
N VAL A 106 8.42 -1.53 -6.85
CA VAL A 106 8.49 -2.66 -7.78
C VAL A 106 9.87 -3.32 -7.70
N TYR A 107 10.11 -4.15 -6.69
CA TYR A 107 11.28 -5.06 -6.66
C TYR A 107 10.91 -6.55 -6.68
N ASP A 108 9.62 -6.91 -6.55
CA ASP A 108 9.15 -8.30 -6.48
C ASP A 108 7.91 -8.56 -7.39
N TYR A 109 7.85 -7.96 -8.58
CA TYR A 109 6.80 -8.28 -9.54
C TYR A 109 7.28 -9.28 -10.59
N ASN A 110 6.50 -10.35 -10.77
CA ASN A 110 6.55 -11.19 -11.96
C ASN A 110 6.28 -10.30 -13.20
N ILE A 111 7.04 -10.49 -14.29
CA ILE A 111 6.91 -9.75 -15.55
C ILE A 111 5.45 -9.72 -16.04
N ALA A 112 4.70 -10.80 -15.84
CA ALA A 112 3.28 -10.87 -16.20
C ALA A 112 2.40 -9.86 -15.44
N ASP A 113 2.63 -9.67 -14.13
CA ASP A 113 1.88 -8.73 -13.30
C ASP A 113 2.23 -7.28 -13.63
N TYR A 114 3.51 -7.00 -13.91
CA TYR A 114 3.92 -5.70 -14.45
C TYR A 114 3.21 -5.42 -15.77
N LEU A 115 3.28 -6.34 -16.74
CA LEU A 115 2.62 -6.18 -18.03
C LEU A 115 1.11 -6.02 -17.90
N ASN A 116 0.44 -6.69 -16.96
CA ASN A 116 -0.99 -6.50 -16.73
C ASN A 116 -1.32 -5.12 -16.14
N ARG A 117 -0.50 -4.59 -15.23
CA ARG A 117 -0.65 -3.21 -14.70
C ARG A 117 -0.49 -2.15 -15.79
N TYR A 118 0.42 -2.37 -16.73
CA TYR A 118 0.75 -1.41 -17.79
C TYR A 118 0.24 -1.81 -19.17
N LYS A 119 -0.66 -2.79 -19.27
CA LYS A 119 -1.12 -3.35 -20.56
C LYS A 119 -1.71 -2.27 -21.47
N GLY A 120 -2.40 -1.29 -20.88
CA GLY A 120 -2.93 -0.12 -21.59
C GLY A 120 -1.88 0.94 -21.95
N LEU A 121 -0.75 0.99 -21.24
CA LEU A 121 0.35 1.95 -21.47
C LEU A 121 1.37 1.43 -22.50
N ILE A 122 1.68 0.13 -22.45
CA ILE A 122 2.70 -0.52 -23.29
C ILE A 122 2.17 -0.79 -24.71
N LEU A 123 0.86 -0.97 -24.89
CA LEU A 123 0.25 -1.31 -26.18
C LEU A 123 -0.14 -0.09 -27.03
N THR A 124 0.67 0.97 -27.03
CA THR A 124 0.60 2.04 -28.06
C THR A 124 1.69 1.92 -29.11
N CYS A 125 2.62 0.97 -28.98
CA CYS A 125 3.78 0.88 -29.88
C CYS A 125 3.66 -0.15 -31.01
N ASN A 126 2.53 -0.84 -31.16
CA ASN A 126 2.21 -1.63 -32.36
C ASN A 126 1.00 -1.06 -33.12
N GLY A 127 0.94 0.27 -33.24
CA GLY A 127 -0.10 0.93 -34.02
C GLY A 127 0.18 2.41 -34.13
N LEU A 128 0.95 2.81 -35.16
CA LEU A 128 0.90 4.15 -35.73
C LEU A 128 -0.55 4.44 -36.16
N GLY A 129 -1.39 4.81 -35.20
CA GLY A 129 -2.76 5.29 -35.37
C GLY A 129 -2.75 6.71 -35.91
N MET A 130 -2.12 6.88 -37.08
CA MET A 130 -2.44 7.95 -38.00
C MET A 130 -3.93 7.84 -38.27
N LYS A 131 -4.68 8.77 -37.68
CA LYS A 131 -6.13 8.93 -37.86
C LYS A 131 -6.34 9.03 -39.37
N HIS A 132 -6.95 8.03 -40.00
CA HIS A 132 -7.48 8.22 -41.34
C HIS A 132 -8.72 9.09 -41.19
N SER A 133 -8.47 10.39 -41.16
CA SER A 133 -9.47 11.42 -41.31
C SER A 133 -9.88 11.48 -42.78
N ILE A 134 -11.16 11.20 -43.04
CA ILE A 134 -12.05 11.95 -43.94
C ILE A 134 -11.56 12.15 -45.38
N TRP A 135 -12.06 11.30 -46.29
CA TRP A 135 -12.77 11.55 -47.57
C TRP A 135 -12.55 10.37 -48.52
#